data_AF-A0A060UN42-F1
#
_entry.id   AF-A0A060UN42-F1
#
_cell.length_a   1.000
_cell.length_b   1.000
_cell.length_c   1.000
_cell.angle_alpha   90.00
_cell.angle_beta   90.00
_cell.angle_gamma   90.00
#
_symmetry.space_group_name_H-M   'P 1'
#
loop_
_entity.id
_entity.type
_entity.pdbx_description
1 polymer ?
#
loop_
_entity_poly.entity_id
_entity_poly.type
_entity_poly.pdbx_seq_one_letter_code
_entity_poly.pdbx_strand_id
1 'polypeptide(L)'
;MACQFYDKIAGAWIAAERYTADGLFLLTPEQVQRCPQLEAALRHCAEQRLYCHHDEITLRLPVALLEEDAQFGTVARMAHLTLHHTPRSLAILGEEMLLQPLQQDWLGELRQSAMGEVLQRVLLNVIYSHERVARVLVERLQVLRMALKTSMGNVELRQIVVLNRDLGELVIALRETGLILRDALRATPGESPVYPLLDVALREQRRIEEGVNLIHERYLAVTNAYNGIVQNNAHTVMKVMTVWLALLMMPIAFIMPWHMMTPLPLEHWHYLWFGLLAYVFGVTWLFAHWARKHGFFSM
;
A
#
# COMPACT_ATOMS: atom_id res chain seq x y z
N MET A 1 -16.53 19.95 -23.55
CA MET A 1 -15.20 20.57 -23.73
C MET A 1 -14.42 19.77 -24.77
N ALA A 2 -13.90 20.45 -25.78
CA ALA A 2 -13.14 19.87 -26.89
C ALA A 2 -11.73 19.41 -26.42
N CYS A 3 -11.07 18.55 -27.21
CA CYS A 3 -9.70 18.10 -26.93
C CYS A 3 -8.77 19.31 -26.83
N GLN A 4 -7.96 19.40 -25.77
CA GLN A 4 -7.04 20.52 -25.59
C GLN A 4 -5.69 20.17 -26.24
N PHE A 5 -5.30 20.96 -27.23
CA PHE A 5 -4.06 20.87 -27.98
C PHE A 5 -3.21 22.09 -27.69
N TYR A 6 -1.95 21.89 -27.33
CA TYR A 6 -1.00 22.99 -27.19
C TYR A 6 -0.30 23.24 -28.51
N ASP A 7 -0.63 24.36 -29.15
CA ASP A 7 0.03 24.82 -30.37
C ASP A 7 1.34 25.53 -30.01
N LYS A 8 2.47 24.98 -30.48
CA LYS A 8 3.81 25.57 -30.26
C LYS A 8 3.95 26.96 -30.88
N ILE A 9 3.24 27.24 -31.96
CA ILE A 9 3.31 28.52 -32.69
C ILE A 9 2.52 29.58 -31.94
N ALA A 10 1.29 29.24 -31.51
CA ALA A 10 0.43 30.15 -30.76
C ALA A 10 0.81 30.29 -29.28
N GLY A 11 1.51 29.30 -28.70
CA GLY A 11 1.86 29.28 -27.27
C GLY A 11 0.64 29.19 -26.35
N ALA A 12 -0.45 28.57 -26.83
CA ALA A 12 -1.73 28.52 -26.13
C ALA A 12 -2.40 27.16 -26.31
N TRP A 13 -3.23 26.78 -25.33
CA TRP A 13 -4.13 25.65 -25.43
C TRP A 13 -5.31 26.00 -26.32
N ILE A 14 -5.44 25.32 -27.45
CA ILE A 14 -6.50 25.48 -28.43
C ILE A 14 -7.37 24.22 -28.40
N ALA A 15 -8.67 24.40 -28.57
CA ALA A 15 -9.60 23.30 -28.79
C ALA A 15 -9.36 22.69 -30.18
N ALA A 16 -8.90 21.43 -30.24
CA ALA A 16 -8.72 20.68 -31.48
C ALA A 16 -9.79 19.60 -31.63
N GLU A 17 -10.28 19.40 -32.85
CA GLU A 17 -11.25 18.33 -33.18
C GLU A 17 -10.59 17.13 -33.89
N ARG A 18 -9.29 17.22 -34.23
CA ARG A 18 -8.55 16.18 -34.98
C ARG A 18 -7.13 15.98 -34.45
N TYR A 19 -6.68 14.73 -34.40
CA TYR A 19 -5.31 14.32 -34.08
C TYR A 19 -4.41 14.39 -35.33
N THR A 20 -4.25 15.58 -35.89
CA THR A 20 -3.44 15.80 -37.11
C THR A 20 -2.51 17.01 -37.00
N ALA A 21 -2.45 17.66 -35.83
CA ALA A 21 -1.64 18.85 -35.59
C ALA A 21 -0.35 18.52 -34.83
N ASP A 22 0.76 19.15 -35.22
CA ASP A 22 2.06 18.98 -34.59
C ASP A 22 2.07 19.66 -33.21
N GLY A 23 2.11 18.90 -32.11
CA GLY A 23 2.07 19.47 -30.76
C GLY A 23 1.71 18.48 -29.65
N LEU A 24 1.37 19.02 -28.47
CA LEU A 24 1.04 18.24 -27.27
C LEU A 24 -0.47 18.15 -27.10
N PHE A 25 -1.00 16.95 -26.90
CA PHE A 25 -2.42 16.70 -26.65
C PHE A 25 -2.60 16.19 -25.21
N LEU A 26 -3.47 16.84 -24.44
CA LEU A 26 -3.91 16.36 -23.13
C LEU A 26 -5.37 15.97 -23.21
N LEU A 27 -5.67 14.71 -22.87
CA LEU A 27 -6.96 14.12 -23.16
C LEU A 27 -7.47 13.31 -21.96
N THR A 28 -8.72 13.58 -21.58
CA THR A 28 -9.45 12.72 -20.64
C THR A 28 -10.08 11.52 -21.39
N PRO A 29 -10.43 10.42 -20.70
CA PRO A 29 -11.01 9.23 -21.32
C PRO A 29 -12.29 9.53 -22.13
N GLU A 30 -13.09 10.50 -21.67
CA GLU A 30 -14.31 10.95 -22.35
C GLU A 30 -14.02 11.72 -23.67
N GLN A 31 -12.86 12.36 -23.75
CA GLN A 31 -12.44 13.12 -24.94
C GLN A 31 -11.87 12.20 -26.04
N VAL A 32 -11.40 11.00 -25.70
CA VAL A 32 -10.88 10.00 -26.66
C VAL A 32 -11.95 9.55 -27.66
N GLN A 33 -13.18 9.34 -27.19
CA GLN A 33 -14.30 8.89 -28.03
C GLN A 33 -14.66 9.88 -29.13
N ARG A 34 -14.16 11.12 -29.04
CA ARG A 34 -14.36 12.16 -30.05
C ARG A 34 -13.24 12.18 -31.12
N CYS A 35 -12.20 11.36 -30.96
CA CYS A 35 -11.05 11.26 -31.87
C CYS A 35 -10.83 9.80 -32.35
N PRO A 36 -11.48 9.35 -33.45
CA PRO A 36 -11.46 7.94 -33.87
C PRO A 36 -10.07 7.41 -34.27
N GLN A 37 -9.16 8.28 -34.72
CA GLN A 37 -7.77 7.90 -35.03
C GLN A 37 -6.97 7.56 -33.77
N LEU A 38 -7.16 8.34 -32.70
CA LEU A 38 -6.49 8.11 -31.42
C LEU A 38 -7.13 6.93 -30.69
N GLU A 39 -8.45 6.76 -30.81
CA GLU A 39 -9.18 5.60 -30.27
C GLU A 39 -8.66 4.28 -30.86
N ALA A 40 -8.37 4.22 -32.17
CA ALA A 40 -7.80 3.03 -32.81
C ALA A 40 -6.39 2.68 -32.29
N ALA A 41 -5.53 3.69 -32.10
CA ALA A 41 -4.20 3.53 -31.51
C ALA A 41 -4.27 3.13 -30.02
N LEU A 42 -5.22 3.71 -29.27
CA LEU A 42 -5.42 3.44 -27.86
C LEU A 42 -6.11 2.10 -27.58
N ARG A 43 -6.97 1.59 -28.49
CA ARG A 43 -7.57 0.24 -28.39
C ARG A 43 -6.51 -0.85 -28.39
N HIS A 44 -5.47 -0.72 -29.21
CA HIS A 44 -4.33 -1.63 -29.19
C HIS A 44 -3.59 -1.56 -27.84
N CYS A 45 -3.57 -0.41 -27.18
CA CYS A 45 -2.91 -0.22 -25.89
C CYS A 45 -3.77 -0.64 -24.67
N ALA A 46 -5.10 -0.74 -24.85
CA ALA A 46 -5.98 -1.32 -23.85
C ALA A 46 -5.69 -2.83 -23.66
N GLU A 47 -5.30 -3.51 -24.74
CA GLU A 47 -4.93 -4.93 -24.77
C GLU A 47 -3.43 -5.17 -24.56
N GLN A 48 -2.55 -4.28 -25.04
CA GLN A 48 -1.09 -4.39 -24.93
C GLN A 48 -0.47 -3.20 -24.19
N ARG A 49 0.31 -3.47 -23.13
CA ARG A 49 0.94 -2.45 -22.27
C ARG A 49 1.99 -1.57 -22.97
N LEU A 50 2.44 -2.00 -24.16
CA LEU A 50 3.43 -1.36 -25.00
C LEU A 50 3.04 -1.58 -26.47
N TYR A 51 3.09 -0.51 -27.27
CA TYR A 51 3.03 -0.59 -28.72
C TYR A 51 4.18 0.22 -29.31
N CYS A 52 5.10 -0.43 -30.01
CA CYS A 52 6.18 0.21 -30.73
C CYS A 52 6.12 -0.19 -32.20
N HIS A 53 5.93 0.79 -33.08
CA HIS A 53 5.98 0.57 -34.53
C HIS A 53 6.73 1.72 -35.20
N HIS A 54 7.90 1.41 -35.77
CA HIS A 54 8.81 2.39 -36.37
C HIS A 54 9.23 3.48 -35.36
N ASP A 55 8.70 4.71 -35.51
CA ASP A 55 8.97 5.86 -34.64
C ASP A 55 7.80 6.19 -33.69
N GLU A 56 6.72 5.40 -33.73
CA GLU A 56 5.58 5.57 -32.83
C GLU A 56 5.74 4.68 -31.59
N ILE A 57 5.65 5.30 -30.41
CA ILE A 57 5.78 4.62 -29.13
C ILE A 57 4.54 4.94 -28.29
N THR A 58 3.80 3.90 -27.91
CA THR A 58 2.68 4.01 -26.97
C THR A 58 2.97 3.24 -25.70
N LEU A 59 2.91 3.92 -24.56
CA LEU A 59 3.21 3.38 -23.23
C LEU A 59 2.01 3.57 -22.32
N ARG A 60 1.55 2.51 -21.66
CA ARG A 60 0.54 2.61 -20.61
C ARG A 60 1.21 2.41 -19.25
N LEU A 61 1.42 3.48 -18.50
CA LEU A 61 2.16 3.46 -17.25
C LEU A 61 1.20 3.57 -16.06
N PRO A 62 1.39 2.77 -15.00
CA PRO A 62 0.74 3.05 -13.73
C PRO A 62 1.34 4.33 -13.13
N VAL A 63 0.50 5.14 -12.48
CA VAL A 63 0.87 6.37 -11.79
C VAL A 63 0.28 6.33 -10.39
N ALA A 64 1.12 6.55 -9.39
CA ALA A 64 0.69 6.61 -8.01
C ALA A 64 0.20 8.01 -7.62
N LEU A 65 -0.95 8.05 -6.97
CA LEU A 65 -1.60 9.25 -6.45
C LEU A 65 -1.87 9.08 -4.96
N LEU A 66 -1.92 10.21 -4.24
CA LEU A 66 -2.37 10.25 -2.85
C LEU A 66 -3.83 10.67 -2.83
N GLU A 67 -4.64 9.95 -2.08
CA GLU A 67 -6.06 10.23 -1.87
C GLU A 67 -6.36 10.22 -0.38
N GLU A 68 -7.28 11.07 0.08
CA GLU A 68 -7.73 11.08 1.47
C GLU A 68 -8.94 10.17 1.65
N ASP A 69 -8.74 9.07 2.37
CA ASP A 69 -9.81 8.18 2.81
C ASP A 69 -10.35 8.61 4.19
N ALA A 70 -11.67 8.60 4.34
CA ALA A 70 -12.33 9.04 5.58
C ALA A 70 -12.02 8.16 6.80
N GLN A 71 -11.68 6.89 6.61
CA GLN A 71 -11.40 5.92 7.67
C GLN A 71 -9.91 5.69 7.89
N PHE A 72 -9.11 5.77 6.82
CA PHE A 72 -7.68 5.42 6.83
C PHE A 72 -6.76 6.63 6.60
N GLY A 73 -7.32 7.80 6.30
CA GLY A 73 -6.59 9.02 5.95
C GLY A 73 -5.91 8.90 4.59
N THR A 74 -4.75 9.52 4.40
CA THR A 74 -3.97 9.43 3.17
C THR A 74 -3.61 7.98 2.81
N VAL A 75 -4.13 7.53 1.66
CA VAL A 75 -3.91 6.23 1.02
C VAL A 75 -3.33 6.42 -0.37
N ALA A 76 -2.71 5.37 -0.91
CA ALA A 76 -2.25 5.38 -2.30
C ALA A 76 -3.33 4.86 -3.25
N ARG A 77 -3.56 5.58 -4.35
CA ARG A 77 -4.38 5.13 -5.46
C ARG A 77 -3.54 4.98 -6.71
N MET A 78 -3.65 3.84 -7.39
CA MET A 78 -3.02 3.62 -8.68
C MET A 78 -3.98 4.04 -9.78
N ALA A 79 -3.53 4.96 -10.65
CA ALA A 79 -4.19 5.32 -11.89
C ALA A 79 -3.31 4.89 -13.09
N HIS A 80 -3.85 5.00 -14.30
CA HIS A 80 -3.07 4.75 -15.52
C HIS A 80 -2.94 6.01 -16.35
N LEU A 81 -1.74 6.24 -16.86
CA LEU A 81 -1.41 7.29 -17.82
C LEU A 81 -0.95 6.63 -19.11
N THR A 82 -1.64 6.92 -20.23
CA THR A 82 -1.23 6.41 -21.54
C THR A 82 -0.52 7.53 -22.31
N LEU A 83 0.72 7.28 -22.69
CA LEU A 83 1.54 8.17 -23.50
C LEU A 83 1.60 7.62 -24.91
N HIS A 84 1.34 8.45 -25.91
CA HIS A 84 1.51 8.11 -27.31
C HIS A 84 2.40 9.17 -27.96
N HIS A 85 3.62 8.78 -28.27
CA HIS A 85 4.66 9.64 -28.82
C HIS A 85 4.88 9.32 -30.30
N THR A 86 4.90 10.37 -31.11
CA THR A 86 5.39 10.37 -32.49
C THR A 86 6.49 11.44 -32.62
N PRO A 87 7.29 11.46 -33.70
CA PRO A 87 8.30 12.50 -33.92
C PRO A 87 7.77 13.94 -33.90
N ARG A 88 6.46 14.11 -34.13
CA ARG A 88 5.80 15.42 -34.29
C ARG A 88 4.76 15.74 -33.22
N SER A 89 4.25 14.73 -32.51
CA SER A 89 3.20 14.90 -31.51
C SER A 89 3.41 14.02 -30.28
N LEU A 90 2.94 14.50 -29.13
CA LEU A 90 2.82 13.71 -27.91
C LEU A 90 1.39 13.80 -27.42
N ALA A 91 0.69 12.68 -27.30
CA ALA A 91 -0.61 12.60 -26.67
C ALA A 91 -0.49 11.93 -25.30
N ILE A 92 -1.09 12.55 -24.29
CA ILE A 92 -1.11 12.05 -22.93
C ILE A 92 -2.57 11.88 -22.51
N LEU A 93 -2.91 10.64 -22.17
CA LEU A 93 -4.20 10.24 -21.67
C LEU A 93 -4.14 10.01 -20.17
N GLY A 94 -5.03 10.66 -19.42
CA GLY A 94 -5.10 10.47 -17.97
C GLY A 94 -6.38 11.02 -17.36
N GLU A 95 -6.57 10.74 -16.08
CA GLU A 95 -7.61 11.39 -15.27
C GLU A 95 -7.31 12.89 -15.13
N GLU A 96 -8.35 13.70 -14.94
CA GLU A 96 -8.23 15.16 -14.89
C GLU A 96 -7.30 15.65 -13.76
N MET A 97 -7.26 14.92 -12.63
CA MET A 97 -6.34 15.18 -11.52
C MET A 97 -4.85 14.99 -11.89
N LEU A 98 -4.56 14.15 -12.89
CA LEU A 98 -3.20 13.97 -13.41
C LEU A 98 -2.85 15.03 -14.45
N LEU A 99 -3.83 15.51 -15.21
CA LEU A 99 -3.62 16.43 -16.33
C LEU A 99 -3.49 17.89 -15.88
N GLN A 100 -4.22 18.33 -14.86
CA GLN A 100 -4.17 19.73 -14.38
C GLN A 100 -2.78 20.20 -13.93
N PRO A 101 -2.02 19.43 -13.12
CA PRO A 101 -0.66 19.82 -12.72
C PRO A 101 0.27 19.93 -13.93
N LEU A 102 0.13 19.01 -14.90
CA LEU A 102 0.93 19.00 -16.13
C LEU A 102 0.62 20.22 -17.02
N GLN A 103 -0.62 20.70 -17.02
CA GLN A 103 -0.99 21.92 -17.76
C GLN A 103 -0.35 23.17 -17.17
N GLN A 104 -0.35 23.30 -15.84
CA GLN A 104 0.12 24.51 -15.18
C GLN A 104 1.64 24.63 -15.20
N ASP A 105 2.36 23.53 -14.96
CA ASP A 105 3.83 23.54 -14.89
C ASP A 105 4.52 23.66 -16.26
N TRP A 106 3.87 23.23 -17.35
CA TRP A 106 4.56 23.07 -18.64
C TRP A 106 4.36 24.23 -19.64
N LEU A 107 3.45 25.17 -19.35
CA LEU A 107 3.07 26.28 -20.23
C LEU A 107 4.25 27.17 -20.67
N GLY A 108 5.27 27.35 -19.83
CA GLY A 108 6.42 28.22 -20.15
C GLY A 108 7.53 27.54 -20.97
N GLU A 109 7.76 26.26 -20.75
CA GLU A 109 8.97 25.55 -21.23
C GLU A 109 8.72 24.71 -22.49
N LEU A 110 7.47 24.33 -22.77
CA LEU A 110 7.07 23.60 -23.99
C LEU A 110 7.37 24.33 -25.31
N ARG A 111 7.61 25.65 -25.23
CA ARG A 111 7.80 26.52 -26.39
C ARG A 111 9.14 26.29 -27.10
N GLN A 112 10.15 25.75 -26.42
CA GLN A 112 11.51 25.57 -26.96
C GLN A 112 12.01 24.11 -26.96
N SER A 113 11.37 23.21 -26.21
CA SER A 113 11.82 21.81 -26.08
C SER A 113 11.39 20.89 -27.23
N ALA A 114 12.27 19.96 -27.59
CA ALA A 114 11.97 18.87 -28.52
C ALA A 114 10.94 17.90 -27.90
N MET A 115 10.13 17.23 -28.73
CA MET A 115 9.05 16.38 -28.20
C MET A 115 9.56 15.18 -27.37
N GLY A 116 10.77 14.71 -27.67
CA GLY A 116 11.46 13.70 -26.86
C GLY A 116 11.83 14.19 -25.45
N GLU A 117 12.18 15.46 -25.27
CA GLU A 117 12.46 16.03 -23.94
C GLU A 117 11.18 16.09 -23.10
N VAL A 118 10.06 16.42 -23.73
CA VAL A 118 8.74 16.42 -23.08
C VAL A 118 8.39 14.99 -22.65
N LEU A 119 8.56 14.00 -23.53
CA LEU A 119 8.36 12.58 -23.20
C LEU A 119 9.22 12.16 -22.01
N GLN A 120 10.52 12.47 -22.02
CA GLN A 120 11.43 12.14 -20.91
C GLN A 120 10.93 12.76 -19.60
N ARG A 121 10.49 14.02 -19.64
CA ARG A 121 10.00 14.71 -18.45
C ARG A 121 8.72 14.08 -17.92
N VAL A 122 7.80 13.67 -18.81
CA VAL A 122 6.58 12.95 -18.38
C VAL A 122 6.94 11.64 -17.71
N LEU A 123 7.86 10.87 -18.31
CA LEU A 123 8.35 9.61 -17.76
C LEU A 123 8.97 9.82 -16.37
N LEU A 124 9.87 10.80 -16.24
CA LEU A 124 10.50 11.13 -14.95
C LEU A 124 9.47 11.61 -13.93
N ASN A 125 8.48 12.40 -14.34
CA ASN A 125 7.42 12.84 -13.44
C ASN A 125 6.58 11.67 -12.92
N VAL A 126 6.24 10.70 -13.78
CA VAL A 126 5.58 9.46 -13.37
C VAL A 126 6.46 8.67 -12.39
N ILE A 127 7.75 8.51 -12.69
CA ILE A 127 8.71 7.82 -11.82
C ILE A 127 8.81 8.51 -10.45
N TYR A 128 8.96 9.83 -10.42
CA TYR A 128 9.04 10.60 -9.17
C TYR A 128 7.71 10.67 -8.40
N SER A 129 6.57 10.52 -9.08
CA SER A 129 5.27 10.39 -8.40
C SER A 129 5.25 9.16 -7.49
N HIS A 130 5.80 8.02 -7.95
CA HIS A 130 5.93 6.81 -7.15
C HIS A 130 6.81 7.03 -5.91
N GLU A 131 7.94 7.73 -6.06
CA GLU A 131 8.81 8.05 -4.93
C GLU A 131 8.10 8.96 -3.91
N ARG A 132 7.37 9.97 -4.38
CA ARG A 132 6.60 10.89 -3.52
C ARG A 132 5.56 10.12 -2.70
N VAL A 133 4.80 9.24 -3.36
CA VAL A 133 3.81 8.40 -2.67
C VAL A 133 4.49 7.47 -1.67
N ALA A 134 5.58 6.79 -2.06
CA ALA A 134 6.34 5.93 -1.16
C ALA A 134 6.77 6.67 0.11
N ARG A 135 7.29 7.89 -0.03
CA ARG A 135 7.75 8.71 1.10
C ARG A 135 6.62 9.00 2.10
N VAL A 136 5.45 9.42 1.61
CA VAL A 136 4.29 9.71 2.46
C VAL A 136 3.78 8.46 3.17
N LEU A 137 3.71 7.32 2.47
CA LEU A 137 3.31 6.04 3.07
C LEU A 137 4.29 5.62 4.18
N VAL A 138 5.60 5.76 3.94
CA VAL A 138 6.65 5.40 4.89
C VAL A 138 6.63 6.28 6.12
N GLU A 139 6.46 7.60 5.95
CA GLU A 139 6.33 8.53 7.07
C GLU A 139 5.13 8.19 7.94
N ARG A 140 3.97 7.89 7.34
CA ARG A 140 2.78 7.43 8.08
C ARG A 140 3.00 6.10 8.80
N LEU A 141 3.61 5.12 8.14
CA LEU A 141 3.97 3.84 8.77
C LEU A 141 4.88 4.05 9.98
N GLN A 142 5.84 4.97 9.89
CA GLN A 142 6.73 5.30 11.01
C GLN A 142 5.97 5.93 12.19
N VAL A 143 5.05 6.87 11.93
CA VAL A 143 4.22 7.49 12.96
C VAL A 143 3.34 6.45 13.66
N LEU A 144 2.63 5.62 12.90
CA LEU A 144 1.76 4.57 13.46
C LEU A 144 2.55 3.53 14.25
N ARG A 145 3.75 3.18 13.80
CA ARG A 145 4.65 2.29 14.54
C ARG A 145 5.03 2.89 15.89
N MET A 146 5.30 4.20 15.93
CA MET A 146 5.65 4.88 17.17
C MET A 146 4.45 4.92 18.13
N ALA A 147 3.23 5.12 17.61
CA ALA A 147 2.00 4.99 18.38
C ALA A 147 1.77 3.56 18.89
N LEU A 148 2.06 2.53 18.09
CA LEU A 148 1.97 1.13 18.54
C LEU A 148 2.98 0.76 19.63
N LYS A 149 4.13 1.42 19.70
CA LYS A 149 5.06 1.22 20.82
C LYS A 149 4.49 1.73 22.14
N THR A 150 3.65 2.78 22.09
CA THR A 150 3.05 3.37 23.28
C THR A 150 1.72 2.72 23.66
N SER A 151 0.91 2.31 22.68
CA SER A 151 -0.38 1.66 22.89
C SER A 151 -0.66 0.69 21.74
N MET A 152 -0.79 -0.61 22.03
CA MET A 152 -1.21 -1.62 21.05
C MET A 152 -2.71 -1.48 20.74
N GLY A 153 -3.07 -0.43 20.01
CA GLY A 153 -4.43 -0.19 19.57
C GLY A 153 -4.79 -0.94 18.28
N ASN A 154 -6.06 -1.34 18.18
CA ASN A 154 -6.59 -2.04 17.01
C ASN A 154 -6.71 -1.13 15.77
N VAL A 155 -6.80 0.18 15.97
CA VAL A 155 -6.94 1.16 14.87
C VAL A 155 -5.62 1.32 14.14
N GLU A 156 -4.53 1.47 14.88
CA GLU A 156 -3.17 1.62 14.36
C GLU A 156 -2.73 0.35 13.62
N LEU A 157 -3.02 -0.84 14.17
CA LEU A 157 -2.77 -2.11 13.49
C LEU A 157 -3.51 -2.19 12.15
N ARG A 158 -4.79 -1.79 12.12
CA ARG A 158 -5.59 -1.80 10.89
C ARG A 158 -5.03 -0.83 9.84
N GLN A 159 -4.64 0.37 10.27
CA GLN A 159 -4.03 1.37 9.38
C GLN A 159 -2.67 0.89 8.84
N ILE A 160 -1.86 0.21 9.64
CA ILE A 160 -0.60 -0.39 9.17
C ILE A 160 -0.87 -1.48 8.12
N VAL A 161 -1.89 -2.30 8.29
CA VAL A 161 -2.27 -3.31 7.28
C VAL A 161 -2.66 -2.66 5.95
N VAL A 162 -3.46 -1.59 5.98
CA VAL A 162 -3.84 -0.85 4.77
C VAL A 162 -2.62 -0.22 4.10
N LEU A 163 -1.76 0.48 4.85
CA LEU A 163 -0.54 1.09 4.30
C LEU A 163 0.44 0.06 3.75
N ASN A 164 0.55 -1.13 4.35
CA ASN A 164 1.37 -2.22 3.81
C ASN A 164 0.81 -2.76 2.49
N ARG A 165 -0.52 -2.86 2.35
CA ARG A 165 -1.17 -3.21 1.09
C ARG A 165 -0.87 -2.16 0.03
N ASP A 166 -1.07 -0.88 0.34
CA ASP A 166 -0.81 0.25 -0.56
C ASP A 166 0.66 0.31 -1.00
N LEU A 167 1.60 0.04 -0.09
CA LEU A 167 3.03 -0.05 -0.40
C LEU A 167 3.33 -1.27 -1.29
N GLY A 168 2.64 -2.39 -1.09
CA GLY A 168 2.75 -3.57 -1.96
C GLY A 168 2.21 -3.32 -3.36
N GLU A 169 1.07 -2.63 -3.50
CA GLU A 169 0.53 -2.18 -4.79
C GLU A 169 1.50 -1.24 -5.50
N LEU A 170 2.16 -0.33 -4.76
CA LEU A 170 3.20 0.55 -5.29
C LEU A 170 4.42 -0.22 -5.82
N VAL A 171 4.88 -1.25 -5.09
CA VAL A 171 5.97 -2.13 -5.54
C VAL A 171 5.60 -2.84 -6.86
N ILE A 172 4.36 -3.32 -6.98
CA ILE A 172 3.87 -3.96 -8.20
C ILE A 172 3.87 -2.95 -9.36
N ALA A 173 3.37 -1.73 -9.14
CA ALA A 173 3.35 -0.66 -10.13
C ALA A 173 4.76 -0.23 -10.57
N LEU A 174 5.72 -0.14 -9.64
CA LEU A 174 7.11 0.17 -9.95
C LEU A 174 7.74 -0.92 -10.81
N ARG A 175 7.52 -2.19 -10.46
CA ARG A 175 8.00 -3.32 -11.25
C ARG A 175 7.38 -3.35 -12.64
N GLU A 176 6.07 -3.14 -12.74
CA GLU A 176 5.36 -3.07 -14.02
C GLU A 176 5.92 -1.95 -14.91
N THR A 177 6.12 -0.75 -14.35
CA THR A 177 6.76 0.37 -15.04
C THR A 177 8.14 0.00 -15.54
N GLY A 178 8.98 -0.62 -14.71
CA GLY A 178 10.32 -1.08 -15.11
C GLY A 178 10.31 -2.10 -16.25
N LEU A 179 9.33 -3.01 -16.28
CA LEU A 179 9.14 -3.96 -17.38
C LEU A 179 8.79 -3.24 -18.68
N ILE A 180 7.82 -2.31 -18.62
CA ILE A 180 7.35 -1.54 -19.78
C ILE A 180 8.48 -0.70 -20.37
N LEU A 181 9.24 0.03 -19.54
CA LEU A 181 10.39 0.81 -20.01
C LEU A 181 11.49 -0.06 -20.63
N ARG A 182 11.75 -1.24 -20.05
CA ARG A 182 12.74 -2.17 -20.61
C ARG A 182 12.30 -2.73 -21.95
N ASP A 183 11.03 -3.09 -22.09
CA ASP A 183 10.50 -3.62 -23.34
C ASP A 183 10.43 -2.51 -24.41
N ALA A 184 10.11 -1.27 -24.02
CA ALA A 184 10.19 -0.10 -24.89
C ALA A 184 11.62 0.17 -25.38
N LEU A 185 12.61 0.08 -24.49
CA LEU A 185 14.03 0.27 -24.84
C LEU A 185 14.52 -0.82 -25.82
N ARG A 186 14.05 -2.07 -25.67
CA ARG A 186 14.38 -3.18 -26.58
C ARG A 186 13.73 -3.04 -27.96
N ALA A 187 12.52 -2.49 -28.01
CA ALA A 187 11.80 -2.28 -29.26
C ALA A 187 12.26 -1.02 -30.02
N THR A 188 12.92 -0.09 -29.33
CA THR A 188 13.41 1.16 -29.93
C THR A 188 14.81 0.96 -30.52
N PRO A 189 15.05 1.34 -31.79
CA PRO A 189 16.39 1.28 -32.39
C PRO A 189 17.40 2.13 -31.61
N GLY A 190 18.63 1.65 -31.45
CA GLY A 190 19.68 2.38 -30.71
C GLY A 190 20.08 3.74 -31.29
N GLU A 191 19.81 3.96 -32.58
CA GLU A 191 20.05 5.22 -33.28
C GLU A 191 18.91 6.24 -33.10
N SER A 192 17.78 5.83 -32.52
CA SER A 192 16.65 6.72 -32.27
C SER A 192 17.00 7.77 -31.21
N PRO A 193 16.61 9.06 -31.40
CA PRO A 193 16.81 10.10 -30.38
C PRO A 193 16.07 9.82 -29.07
N VAL A 194 15.10 8.88 -29.07
CA VAL A 194 14.33 8.49 -27.89
C VAL A 194 15.05 7.43 -27.03
N TYR A 195 15.99 6.68 -27.61
CA TYR A 195 16.73 5.63 -26.90
C TYR A 195 17.46 6.12 -25.63
N PRO A 196 18.28 7.18 -25.67
CA PRO A 196 18.97 7.66 -24.46
C PRO A 196 18.00 8.19 -23.39
N LEU A 197 16.83 8.71 -23.80
CA LEU A 197 15.80 9.22 -22.91
C LEU A 197 15.15 8.07 -22.11
N LEU A 198 14.82 6.97 -22.80
CA LEU A 198 14.29 5.75 -22.20
C LEU A 198 15.31 5.09 -21.26
N ASP A 199 16.59 5.06 -21.64
CA ASP A 199 17.66 4.49 -20.80
C ASP A 199 17.84 5.26 -19.48
N VAL A 200 17.80 6.59 -19.52
CA VAL A 200 17.83 7.44 -18.31
C VAL A 200 16.61 7.15 -17.43
N ALA A 201 15.40 7.12 -18.00
CA ALA A 201 14.19 6.84 -17.25
C ALA A 201 14.20 5.43 -16.63
N LEU A 202 14.71 4.41 -17.35
CA LEU A 202 14.83 3.05 -16.85
C LEU A 202 15.83 2.95 -15.68
N ARG A 203 16.96 3.67 -15.74
CA ARG A 203 17.94 3.71 -14.64
C ARG A 203 17.33 4.32 -13.38
N GLU A 204 16.65 5.46 -13.51
CA GLU A 204 16.04 6.13 -12.36
C GLU A 204 14.89 5.29 -11.78
N GLN A 205 14.11 4.64 -12.63
CA GLN A 205 13.05 3.74 -12.19
C GLN A 205 13.60 2.56 -11.37
N ARG A 206 14.70 1.92 -11.80
CA ARG A 206 15.34 0.83 -11.05
C ARG A 206 15.84 1.30 -9.69
N ARG A 207 16.45 2.48 -9.63
CA ARG A 207 16.93 3.06 -8.37
C ARG A 207 15.79 3.25 -7.37
N ILE A 208 14.65 3.75 -7.82
CA ILE A 208 13.47 3.94 -6.95
C ILE A 208 12.85 2.59 -6.58
N GLU A 209 12.73 1.65 -7.51
CA GLU A 209 12.24 0.29 -7.26
C GLU A 209 13.05 -0.42 -6.17
N GLU A 210 14.39 -0.41 -6.27
CA GLU A 210 15.28 -1.01 -5.28
C GLU A 210 15.11 -0.36 -3.89
N GLY A 211 15.02 0.97 -3.84
CA GLY A 211 14.82 1.71 -2.59
C GLY A 211 13.48 1.39 -1.91
N VAL A 212 12.39 1.37 -2.69
CA VAL A 212 11.04 1.08 -2.18
C VAL A 212 10.91 -0.39 -1.78
N ASN A 213 11.51 -1.33 -2.51
CA ASN A 213 11.51 -2.75 -2.16
C ASN A 213 12.19 -3.01 -0.81
N LEU A 214 13.38 -2.45 -0.59
CA LEU A 214 14.09 -2.60 0.68
C LEU A 214 13.27 -2.07 1.86
N ILE A 215 12.60 -0.94 1.66
CA ILE A 215 11.70 -0.35 2.64
C ILE A 215 10.51 -1.28 2.90
N HIS A 216 9.85 -1.77 1.85
CA HIS A 216 8.70 -2.65 1.95
C HIS A 216 9.02 -3.93 2.72
N GLU A 217 10.12 -4.61 2.38
CA GLU A 217 10.57 -5.82 3.08
C GLU A 217 10.81 -5.56 4.57
N ARG A 218 11.44 -4.44 4.91
CA ARG A 218 11.68 -4.04 6.30
C ARG A 218 10.39 -3.82 7.07
N TYR A 219 9.39 -3.16 6.47
CA TYR A 219 8.11 -2.89 7.12
C TYR A 219 7.22 -4.13 7.24
N LEU A 220 7.25 -5.03 6.25
CA LEU A 220 6.57 -6.32 6.34
C LEU A 220 7.11 -7.17 7.48
N ALA A 221 8.44 -7.29 7.61
CA ALA A 221 9.06 -8.04 8.69
C ALA A 221 8.66 -7.51 10.07
N VAL A 222 8.62 -6.19 10.23
CA VAL A 222 8.20 -5.53 11.47
C VAL A 222 6.72 -5.78 11.77
N THR A 223 5.85 -5.70 10.77
CA THR A 223 4.41 -5.94 10.95
C THR A 223 4.13 -7.38 11.39
N ASN A 224 4.85 -8.35 10.80
CA ASN A 224 4.76 -9.74 11.22
C ASN A 224 5.24 -9.96 12.67
N ALA A 225 6.28 -9.24 13.09
CA ALA A 225 6.74 -9.27 14.48
C ALA A 225 5.67 -8.71 15.44
N TYR A 226 4.94 -7.65 15.07
CA TYR A 226 3.82 -7.14 15.86
C TYR A 226 2.70 -8.16 16.03
N ASN A 227 2.33 -8.89 14.97
CA ASN A 227 1.37 -9.99 15.08
C ASN A 227 1.83 -11.04 16.10
N GLY A 228 3.12 -11.36 16.12
CA GLY A 228 3.71 -12.26 17.11
C GLY A 228 3.58 -11.72 18.55
N ILE A 229 3.80 -10.42 18.78
CA ILE A 229 3.64 -9.82 20.11
C ILE A 229 2.16 -9.85 20.54
N VAL A 230 1.22 -9.54 19.65
CA VAL A 230 -0.22 -9.61 19.94
C VAL A 230 -0.64 -11.05 20.29
N GLN A 231 -0.18 -12.04 19.54
CA GLN A 231 -0.43 -13.45 19.84
C GLN A 231 0.16 -13.87 21.19
N ASN A 232 1.37 -13.41 21.50
CA ASN A 232 1.99 -13.67 22.79
C ASN A 232 1.18 -13.07 23.94
N ASN A 233 0.69 -11.84 23.77
CA ASN A 233 -0.18 -11.19 24.76
C ASN A 233 -1.49 -11.96 24.94
N ALA A 234 -2.13 -12.42 23.87
CA ALA A 234 -3.34 -13.24 23.94
C ALA A 234 -3.11 -14.57 24.68
N HIS A 235 -1.97 -15.23 24.43
CA HIS A 235 -1.59 -16.44 25.14
C HIS A 235 -1.33 -16.18 26.63
N THR A 236 -0.73 -15.05 26.99
CA THR A 236 -0.58 -14.60 28.38
C THR A 236 -1.94 -14.39 29.05
N VAL A 237 -2.88 -13.70 28.41
CA VAL A 237 -4.24 -13.51 28.92
C VAL A 237 -4.93 -14.86 29.15
N MET A 238 -4.80 -15.79 28.20
CA MET A 238 -5.37 -17.14 28.31
C MET A 238 -4.79 -17.93 29.49
N LYS A 239 -3.47 -17.83 29.72
CA LYS A 239 -2.81 -18.43 30.89
C LYS A 239 -3.37 -17.86 32.19
N VAL A 240 -3.49 -16.55 32.28
CA VAL A 240 -4.03 -15.87 33.49
C VAL A 240 -5.47 -16.31 33.73
N MET A 241 -6.32 -16.31 32.70
CA MET A 241 -7.72 -16.73 32.79
C MET A 241 -7.86 -18.18 33.23
N THR A 242 -7.06 -19.08 32.65
CA THR A 242 -7.07 -20.52 32.99
C THR A 242 -6.64 -20.76 34.44
N VAL A 243 -5.62 -20.04 34.92
CA VAL A 243 -5.14 -20.17 36.30
C VAL A 243 -6.18 -19.67 37.29
N TRP A 244 -6.84 -18.54 37.02
CA TRP A 244 -7.95 -18.06 37.84
C TRP A 244 -9.12 -19.03 37.87
N LEU A 245 -9.50 -19.58 36.71
CA LEU A 245 -10.57 -20.58 36.63
C LEU A 245 -10.21 -21.83 37.43
N ALA A 246 -9.00 -22.37 37.27
CA ALA A 246 -8.53 -23.53 38.02
C ALA A 246 -8.50 -23.27 39.54
N LEU A 247 -8.02 -22.09 39.95
CA LEU A 247 -7.98 -21.66 41.34
C LEU A 247 -9.38 -21.59 41.96
N LEU A 248 -10.39 -21.15 41.20
CA LEU A 248 -11.78 -21.06 41.66
C LEU A 248 -12.52 -22.41 41.63
N MET A 249 -12.28 -23.23 40.62
CA MET A 249 -12.96 -24.52 40.45
C MET A 249 -12.57 -25.52 41.55
N MET A 250 -11.33 -25.48 42.04
CA MET A 250 -10.83 -26.46 43.01
C MET A 250 -11.55 -26.38 44.38
N PRO A 251 -11.76 -25.18 44.99
CA PRO A 251 -12.65 -25.03 46.14
C PRO A 251 -14.10 -25.43 45.86
N ILE A 252 -14.65 -25.01 44.70
CA ILE A 252 -16.05 -25.27 44.36
C ILE A 252 -16.32 -26.77 44.24
N ALA A 253 -15.46 -27.50 43.53
CA ALA A 253 -15.58 -28.95 43.38
C ALA A 253 -15.49 -29.69 44.72
N PHE A 254 -14.74 -29.16 45.68
CA PHE A 254 -14.62 -29.73 47.02
C PHE A 254 -15.81 -29.39 47.93
N ILE A 255 -16.38 -28.18 47.82
CA ILE A 255 -17.49 -27.71 48.67
C ILE A 255 -18.85 -28.24 48.20
N MET A 256 -19.03 -28.44 46.88
CA MET A 256 -20.30 -28.84 46.28
C MET A 256 -20.87 -30.15 46.84
N PRO A 257 -20.10 -31.25 47.00
CA PRO A 257 -20.61 -32.49 47.58
C PRO A 257 -21.17 -32.33 49.01
N TRP A 258 -20.61 -31.42 49.81
CA TRP A 258 -21.06 -31.15 51.17
C TRP A 258 -22.34 -30.32 51.24
N HIS A 259 -22.73 -29.66 50.13
CA HIS A 259 -24.00 -28.96 50.01
C HIS A 259 -25.12 -29.86 49.46
N MET A 260 -24.79 -31.07 48.98
CA MET A 260 -25.78 -32.02 48.50
C MET A 260 -26.44 -32.70 49.72
N MET A 261 -27.77 -32.82 49.71
CA MET A 261 -28.56 -33.50 50.76
C MET A 261 -28.36 -35.03 50.74
N THR A 262 -27.11 -35.47 50.69
CA THR A 262 -26.70 -36.87 50.71
C THR A 262 -25.98 -37.15 52.03
N PRO A 263 -26.28 -38.27 52.71
CA PRO A 263 -25.63 -38.61 53.97
C PRO A 263 -24.13 -38.84 53.72
N LEU A 264 -23.29 -38.02 54.35
CA LEU A 264 -21.84 -38.02 54.15
C LEU A 264 -21.14 -38.70 55.34
N PRO A 265 -20.06 -39.48 55.08
CA PRO A 265 -19.21 -39.95 56.16
C PRO A 265 -18.58 -38.72 56.85
N LEU A 266 -18.67 -38.66 58.19
CA LEU A 266 -18.15 -37.59 59.08
C LEU A 266 -19.08 -36.41 59.42
N GLU A 267 -20.35 -36.43 59.04
CA GLU A 267 -21.32 -35.34 59.32
C GLU A 267 -21.45 -34.95 60.82
N HIS A 268 -21.21 -35.89 61.73
CA HIS A 268 -21.35 -35.69 63.18
C HIS A 268 -20.11 -35.07 63.85
N TRP A 269 -19.06 -34.76 63.10
CA TRP A 269 -17.79 -34.28 63.67
C TRP A 269 -17.75 -32.76 63.78
N HIS A 270 -17.78 -32.24 65.01
CA HIS A 270 -17.93 -30.81 65.32
C HIS A 270 -16.83 -29.91 64.70
N TYR A 271 -15.64 -30.47 64.41
CA TYR A 271 -14.51 -29.74 63.83
C TYR A 271 -14.38 -29.88 62.30
N LEU A 272 -15.30 -30.62 61.65
CA LEU A 272 -15.23 -30.90 60.22
C LEU A 272 -15.17 -29.62 59.37
N TRP A 273 -15.93 -28.59 59.75
CA TRP A 273 -15.93 -27.30 59.07
C TRP A 273 -14.55 -26.64 59.03
N PHE A 274 -13.82 -26.64 60.14
CA PHE A 274 -12.45 -26.11 60.20
C PHE A 274 -11.46 -26.94 59.36
N GLY A 275 -11.65 -28.26 59.32
CA GLY A 275 -10.87 -29.15 58.47
C GLY A 275 -11.09 -28.89 56.97
N LEU A 276 -12.34 -28.67 56.56
CA LEU A 276 -12.70 -28.27 55.20
C LEU A 276 -12.08 -26.93 54.81
N LEU A 277 -12.16 -25.95 55.70
CA LEU A 277 -11.59 -24.61 55.49
C LEU A 277 -10.07 -24.67 55.36
N ALA A 278 -9.41 -25.44 56.23
CA ALA A 278 -7.97 -25.67 56.18
C ALA A 278 -7.55 -26.41 54.90
N TYR A 279 -8.33 -27.40 54.46
CA TYR A 279 -8.07 -28.12 53.20
C TYR A 279 -8.19 -27.20 51.99
N VAL A 280 -9.27 -26.44 51.88
CA VAL A 280 -9.48 -25.51 50.77
C VAL A 280 -8.36 -24.47 50.74
N PHE A 281 -8.04 -23.83 51.87
CA PHE A 281 -6.93 -22.87 51.93
C PHE A 281 -5.57 -23.51 51.59
N GLY A 282 -5.30 -24.70 52.11
CA GLY A 282 -4.04 -25.42 51.87
C GLY A 282 -3.87 -25.79 50.40
N VAL A 283 -4.91 -26.33 49.77
CA VAL A 283 -4.92 -26.71 48.36
C VAL A 283 -4.81 -25.48 47.45
N THR A 284 -5.56 -24.43 47.75
CA THR A 284 -5.56 -23.17 46.98
C THR A 284 -4.18 -22.48 47.09
N TRP A 285 -3.57 -22.47 48.28
CA TRP A 285 -2.19 -22.00 48.48
C TRP A 285 -1.21 -22.83 47.67
N LEU A 286 -1.27 -24.16 47.79
CA LEU A 286 -0.34 -25.07 47.10
C LEU A 286 -0.40 -24.86 45.59
N PHE A 287 -1.61 -24.71 45.04
CA PHE A 287 -1.83 -24.40 43.63
C PHE A 287 -1.29 -23.02 43.24
N ALA A 288 -1.55 -21.98 44.04
CA ALA A 288 -1.00 -20.64 43.79
C ALA A 288 0.54 -20.62 43.84
N HIS A 289 1.15 -21.40 44.75
CA HIS A 289 2.59 -21.55 44.83
C HIS A 289 3.16 -22.31 43.62
N TRP A 290 2.51 -23.40 43.21
CA TRP A 290 2.85 -24.14 42.00
C TRP A 290 2.77 -23.26 40.75
N ALA A 291 1.67 -22.52 40.57
CA ALA A 291 1.47 -21.62 39.45
C ALA A 291 2.50 -20.47 39.43
N ARG A 292 2.91 -19.95 40.60
CA ARG A 292 3.99 -18.97 40.71
C ARG A 292 5.34 -19.55 40.27
N LYS A 293 5.67 -20.77 40.71
CA LYS A 293 6.93 -21.45 40.35
C LYS A 293 7.03 -21.74 38.85
N HIS A 294 5.89 -22.01 38.20
CA HIS A 294 5.82 -22.24 36.76
C HIS A 294 5.66 -20.97 35.92
N GLY A 295 5.81 -19.78 36.51
CA GLY A 295 5.85 -18.51 35.76
C GLY A 295 4.49 -18.06 35.23
N PHE A 296 3.38 -18.58 35.75
CA PHE A 296 2.04 -18.13 35.33
C PHE A 296 1.67 -16.74 35.87
N PHE A 297 2.35 -16.28 36.93
CA PHE A 297 2.14 -14.97 37.55
C PHE A 297 3.31 -13.99 37.35
N SER A 298 4.39 -14.42 36.69
CA SER A 298 5.44 -13.50 36.27
C SER A 298 4.99 -12.82 34.97
N MET A 299 4.35 -11.66 35.10
CA MET A 299 4.39 -10.65 34.05
C MET A 299 5.75 -9.98 34.05
#